data_AF-A0A1W6EVP1-F1
#
_entry.id   AF-A0A1W6EVP1-F1
#
_cell.length_a   1.000
_cell.length_b   1.000
_cell.length_c   1.000
_cell.angle_alpha   90.00
_cell.angle_beta   90.00
_cell.angle_gamma   90.00
#
_symmetry.space_group_name_H-M   'P 1'
#
loop_
_entity.id
_entity.type
_entity.pdbx_description
1 polymer ?
#
loop_
_entity_poly.entity_id
_entity_poly.type
_entity_poly.pdbx_seq_one_letter_code
_entity_poly.pdbx_strand_id
1 'polypeptide(L)'
;MLKATIGLWLLASICGLQIISAFFLPYQRSTLEEYKDYIQNATNEINQNVWKLKNYHSNTKIMLYFYLTLMYNTVCYNLRKTVANKLGDIRVAMMIEQEKCKDVEKCYDDAENKINKIENSTISELQQCSKISLDYYDTHLETINHLENEGQQILIAFRHIFAPCMDTIPMDNSCMYREIMQIKARMDNFNKKFNEADQRNRDTDTVTSSCWICLQKKVNSTSSVITEVMKQSVACMEVADADSILTTKRKRDNSITLWFDREDTV
;
A
#
# COMPACT_ATOMS: atom_id res chain seq x y z
N MET A 1 9.02 86.40 37.80
CA MET A 1 9.00 85.18 36.97
C MET A 1 7.91 85.18 35.89
N LEU A 2 6.71 85.72 36.14
CA LEU A 2 5.62 85.78 35.14
C LEU A 2 5.98 86.46 33.80
N LYS A 3 6.85 87.49 33.84
CA LYS A 3 7.26 88.25 32.64
C LYS A 3 8.14 87.44 31.67
N ALA A 4 8.93 86.49 32.19
CA ALA A 4 9.78 85.62 31.35
C ALA A 4 8.96 84.54 30.64
N THR A 5 7.92 84.03 31.30
CA THR A 5 7.02 83.02 30.73
C THR A 5 6.20 83.59 29.57
N ILE A 6 5.66 84.81 29.71
CA ILE A 6 4.89 85.47 28.65
C ILE A 6 5.75 85.75 27.40
N GLY A 7 7.03 86.13 27.59
CA GLY A 7 7.97 86.31 26.48
C GLY A 7 8.26 85.02 25.72
N LEU A 8 8.35 83.89 26.43
CA LEU A 8 8.58 82.57 25.81
C LEU A 8 7.39 82.10 24.93
N TRP A 9 6.16 82.35 25.38
CA TRP A 9 4.94 82.01 24.65
C TRP A 9 4.75 82.89 23.39
N LEU A 10 5.12 84.16 23.44
CA LEU A 10 5.09 85.05 22.27
C LEU A 10 6.14 84.66 21.21
N LEU A 11 7.34 84.25 21.63
CA LEU A 11 8.38 83.74 20.72
C LEU A 11 7.97 82.44 20.03
N ALA A 12 7.29 81.51 20.73
CA ALA A 12 6.77 80.28 20.15
C ALA A 12 5.67 80.53 19.10
N SER A 13 4.84 81.57 19.31
CA SER A 13 3.78 81.98 18.37
C SER A 13 4.34 82.61 17.08
N ILE A 14 5.38 83.45 17.18
CA ILE A 14 6.00 84.10 16.02
C ILE A 14 6.85 83.11 15.20
N CYS A 15 7.42 82.08 15.83
CA CYS A 15 8.26 81.10 15.13
C CYS A 15 7.48 79.97 14.43
N GLY A 16 6.14 79.97 14.47
CA GLY A 16 5.36 78.91 13.80
C GLY A 16 5.73 77.50 14.24
N LEU A 17 6.26 77.33 15.46
CA LEU A 17 6.50 76.03 16.05
C LEU A 17 5.16 75.45 16.46
N GLN A 18 4.47 74.85 15.48
CA GLN A 18 3.47 73.86 15.78
C GLN A 18 4.16 72.76 16.59
N ILE A 19 3.93 72.76 17.91
CA ILE A 19 4.10 71.56 18.70
C ILE A 19 3.04 70.59 18.17
N ILE A 20 3.41 69.88 17.11
CA ILE A 20 2.70 68.69 16.69
C ILE A 20 2.88 67.76 17.88
N SER A 21 1.83 67.66 18.71
CA SER A 21 1.72 66.53 19.61
C SER A 21 1.91 65.31 18.72
N ALA A 22 2.98 64.56 18.97
CA ALA A 22 3.16 63.24 18.39
C ALA A 22 2.02 62.38 18.96
N PHE A 23 0.84 62.53 18.37
CA PHE A 23 -0.22 61.55 18.44
C PHE A 23 0.48 60.26 18.09
N PHE A 24 0.57 59.34 19.06
CA PHE A 24 0.89 57.96 18.78
C PHE A 24 -0.15 57.49 17.77
N LEU A 25 0.18 57.61 16.48
CA LEU A 25 -0.58 56.98 15.42
C LEU A 25 -0.59 55.50 15.79
N PRO A 26 -1.77 54.84 15.85
CA PRO A 26 -1.81 53.39 15.99
C PRO A 26 -0.90 52.84 14.91
N TYR A 27 0.08 52.02 15.30
CA TYR A 27 1.10 51.44 14.44
C TYR A 27 0.47 50.96 13.13
N GLN A 28 0.51 51.80 12.10
CA GLN A 28 -0.12 51.51 10.82
C GLN A 28 0.80 50.50 10.17
N ARG A 29 0.42 49.21 10.21
CA ARG A 29 1.17 48.17 9.51
C ARG A 29 1.28 48.61 8.07
N SER A 30 2.53 48.66 7.58
CA SER A 30 2.74 48.90 6.16
C SER A 30 2.08 47.77 5.36
N THR A 31 1.55 48.08 4.17
CA THR A 31 0.97 47.08 3.26
C THR A 31 1.95 45.93 2.96
N LEU A 32 3.26 46.21 2.98
CA LEU A 32 4.31 45.21 2.87
C LEU A 32 4.31 44.22 4.05
N GLU A 33 4.07 44.70 5.27
CA GLU A 33 3.97 43.87 6.47
C GLU A 33 2.73 42.96 6.42
N GLU A 34 1.61 43.47 5.90
CA GLU A 34 0.41 42.65 5.67
C GLU A 34 0.66 41.54 4.64
N TYR A 35 1.37 41.85 3.55
CA TYR A 35 1.73 40.83 2.57
C TYR A 35 2.71 39.80 3.12
N LYS A 36 3.70 40.21 3.92
CA LYS A 36 4.62 39.29 4.59
C LYS A 36 3.88 38.35 5.54
N ASP A 37 2.98 38.87 6.36
CA ASP A 37 2.16 38.06 7.27
C ASP A 37 1.30 37.05 6.49
N TYR A 38 0.66 37.49 5.39
CA TYR A 38 -0.09 36.60 4.51
C TYR A 38 0.79 35.49 3.93
N ILE A 39 1.96 35.84 3.34
CA ILE A 39 2.90 34.87 2.77
C ILE A 39 3.36 33.88 3.82
N GLN A 40 3.68 34.34 5.03
CA GLN A 40 4.13 33.48 6.13
C GLN A 40 3.05 32.48 6.55
N ASN A 41 1.81 32.95 6.72
CA ASN A 41 0.69 32.08 7.09
C ASN A 41 0.38 31.07 5.97
N ALA A 42 0.30 31.53 4.72
CA ALA A 42 0.09 30.67 3.56
C ALA A 42 1.20 29.63 3.38
N THR A 43 2.45 30.01 3.61
CA THR A 43 3.61 29.11 3.57
C THR A 43 3.47 28.02 4.62
N ASN A 44 3.09 28.38 5.86
CA ASN A 44 2.87 27.40 6.93
C ASN A 44 1.73 26.43 6.61
N GLU A 45 0.62 26.93 6.08
CA GLU A 45 -0.53 26.11 5.68
C GLU A 45 -0.16 25.10 4.58
N ILE A 46 0.48 25.57 3.50
CA ILE A 46 0.92 24.68 2.41
C ILE A 46 1.93 23.66 2.91
N ASN A 47 2.90 24.05 3.74
CA ASN A 47 3.86 23.12 4.34
C ASN A 47 3.16 22.02 5.15
N GLN A 48 2.16 22.39 5.96
CA GLN A 48 1.39 21.42 6.74
C GLN A 48 0.59 20.47 5.84
N ASN A 49 -0.07 20.98 4.79
CA ASN A 49 -0.86 20.17 3.87
C ASN A 49 0.03 19.21 3.06
N VAL A 50 1.17 19.68 2.54
CA VAL A 50 2.15 18.84 1.85
C VAL A 50 2.73 17.77 2.79
N TRP A 51 3.06 18.13 4.03
CA TRP A 51 3.53 17.17 5.02
C TRP A 51 2.47 16.11 5.35
N LYS A 52 1.21 16.50 5.48
CA LYS A 52 0.10 15.57 5.68
C LYS A 52 -0.03 14.60 4.52
N LEU A 53 0.04 15.07 3.27
CA LEU A 53 0.01 14.21 2.08
C LEU A 53 1.14 13.17 2.11
N LYS A 54 2.38 13.60 2.39
CA LYS A 54 3.56 12.71 2.49
C LYS A 54 3.40 11.64 3.56
N ASN A 55 3.01 12.05 4.75
CA ASN A 55 2.88 11.15 5.89
C ASN A 55 1.72 10.19 5.70
N TYR A 56 0.58 10.69 5.25
CA TYR A 56 -0.57 9.85 4.96
C TYR A 56 -0.22 8.80 3.91
N HIS A 57 0.42 9.21 2.81
CA HIS A 57 0.88 8.31 1.75
C HIS A 57 1.82 7.22 2.28
N SER A 58 2.90 7.62 2.97
CA SER A 58 3.92 6.69 3.46
C SER A 58 3.32 5.70 4.45
N ASN A 59 2.55 6.18 5.42
CA ASN A 59 1.92 5.34 6.43
C ASN A 59 0.88 4.40 5.81
N THR A 60 0.05 4.89 4.89
CA THR A 60 -0.99 4.08 4.26
C THR A 60 -0.39 2.99 3.39
N LYS A 61 0.65 3.30 2.60
CA LYS A 61 1.36 2.31 1.79
C LYS A 61 1.98 1.20 2.66
N ILE A 62 2.62 1.59 3.76
CA ILE A 62 3.21 0.63 4.71
C ILE A 62 2.12 -0.24 5.33
N MET A 63 1.05 0.36 5.84
CA MET A 63 -0.07 -0.37 6.45
C MET A 63 -0.76 -1.31 5.46
N LEU A 64 -0.98 -0.86 4.23
CA LEU A 64 -1.55 -1.66 3.15
C LEU A 64 -0.65 -2.86 2.83
N TYR A 65 0.65 -2.65 2.68
CA TYR A 65 1.61 -3.75 2.46
C TYR A 65 1.54 -4.80 3.57
N PHE A 66 1.55 -4.37 4.84
CA PHE A 66 1.42 -5.27 5.98
C PHE A 66 0.10 -6.04 5.95
N TYR A 67 -1.01 -5.36 5.68
CA TYR A 67 -2.32 -5.97 5.65
C TYR A 67 -2.45 -7.01 4.53
N LEU A 68 -2.02 -6.68 3.30
CA LEU A 68 -2.05 -7.60 2.17
C LEU A 68 -1.15 -8.83 2.42
N THR A 69 0.02 -8.62 3.03
CA THR A 69 0.92 -9.71 3.43
C THR A 69 0.27 -10.63 4.45
N LEU A 70 -0.40 -10.07 5.45
CA LEU A 70 -1.12 -10.84 6.45
C LEU A 70 -2.25 -11.67 5.83
N MET A 71 -3.03 -11.07 4.92
CA MET A 71 -4.08 -11.78 4.18
C MET A 71 -3.51 -12.94 3.36
N TYR A 72 -2.46 -12.68 2.58
CA TYR A 72 -1.77 -13.69 1.78
C TYR A 72 -1.29 -14.86 2.66
N ASN A 73 -0.60 -14.57 3.77
CA ASN A 73 -0.09 -15.59 4.68
C ASN A 73 -1.21 -16.40 5.32
N THR A 74 -2.30 -15.74 5.74
CA THR A 74 -3.47 -16.40 6.32
C THR A 74 -4.14 -17.34 5.32
N VAL A 75 -4.31 -16.88 4.08
CA VAL A 75 -4.89 -17.69 3.01
C VAL A 75 -3.99 -18.87 2.64
N CYS A 76 -2.68 -18.65 2.53
CA CYS A 76 -1.72 -19.74 2.27
C CYS A 76 -1.70 -20.78 3.38
N TYR A 77 -1.75 -20.34 4.64
CA TYR A 77 -1.84 -21.25 5.79
C TYR A 77 -3.10 -22.11 5.73
N ASN A 78 -4.25 -21.50 5.45
CA ASN A 78 -5.51 -22.22 5.32
C ASN A 78 -5.49 -23.21 4.14
N LEU A 79 -4.94 -22.80 2.99
CA LEU A 79 -4.75 -23.68 1.83
C LEU A 79 -3.91 -24.91 2.18
N ARG A 80 -2.74 -24.69 2.79
CA ARG A 80 -1.84 -25.77 3.26
C ARG A 80 -2.52 -26.73 4.21
N LYS A 81 -3.27 -26.19 5.17
CA LYS A 81 -4.05 -27.00 6.11
C LYS A 81 -5.09 -27.85 5.39
N THR A 82 -5.81 -27.28 4.42
CA THR A 82 -6.78 -28.02 3.60
C THR A 82 -6.11 -29.11 2.77
N VAL A 83 -4.97 -28.81 2.13
CA VAL A 83 -4.16 -29.79 1.37
C VAL A 83 -3.72 -30.94 2.27
N ALA A 84 -3.15 -30.64 3.43
CA ALA A 84 -2.68 -31.65 4.38
C ALA A 84 -3.83 -32.57 4.85
N ASN A 85 -4.99 -32.00 5.14
CA ASN A 85 -6.18 -32.78 5.50
C ASN A 85 -6.59 -33.72 4.36
N LYS A 86 -6.62 -33.22 3.12
CA LYS A 86 -7.01 -34.03 1.95
C LYS A 86 -6.02 -35.15 1.65
N LEU A 87 -4.72 -34.89 1.77
CA LEU A 87 -3.70 -35.95 1.67
C LEU A 87 -3.82 -36.97 2.80
N GLY A 88 -4.17 -36.52 4.01
CA GLY A 88 -4.51 -37.38 5.13
C GLY A 88 -5.67 -38.33 4.83
N ASP A 89 -6.76 -37.81 4.26
CA ASP A 89 -7.92 -38.60 3.86
C ASP A 89 -7.52 -39.68 2.82
N ILE A 90 -6.72 -39.32 1.82
CA ILE A 90 -6.24 -40.26 0.79
C ILE A 90 -5.31 -41.32 1.41
N ARG A 91 -4.44 -40.94 2.34
CA ARG A 91 -3.57 -41.89 3.06
C ARG A 91 -4.38 -42.90 3.86
N VAL A 92 -5.44 -42.47 4.53
CA VAL A 92 -6.32 -43.39 5.26
C VAL A 92 -7.01 -44.36 4.30
N ALA A 93 -7.51 -43.86 3.16
CA ALA A 93 -8.12 -44.73 2.13
C ALA A 93 -7.12 -45.76 1.58
N MET A 94 -5.87 -45.34 1.32
CA MET A 94 -4.78 -46.23 0.91
C MET A 94 -4.55 -47.35 1.93
N MET A 95 -4.45 -47.01 3.23
CA MET A 95 -4.23 -47.99 4.29
C MET A 95 -5.35 -49.03 4.34
N ILE A 96 -6.61 -48.62 4.19
CA ILE A 96 -7.77 -49.52 4.18
C ILE A 96 -7.71 -50.50 3.00
N GLU A 97 -7.31 -50.06 1.80
CA GLU A 97 -7.18 -50.96 0.65
C GLU A 97 -5.93 -51.86 0.74
N GLN A 98 -4.84 -51.38 1.35
CA GLN A 98 -3.67 -52.21 1.64
C GLN A 98 -3.98 -53.34 2.64
N GLU A 99 -4.83 -53.09 3.64
CA GLU A 99 -5.34 -54.15 4.54
C GLU A 99 -6.11 -55.23 3.79
N LYS A 100 -6.72 -54.88 2.64
CA LYS A 100 -7.36 -55.84 1.72
C LYS A 100 -6.38 -56.50 0.75
N CYS A 101 -5.08 -56.41 1.01
CA CYS A 101 -4.01 -56.98 0.20
C CYS A 101 -3.94 -56.41 -1.24
N LYS A 102 -4.42 -55.17 -1.46
CA LYS A 102 -4.27 -54.48 -2.74
C LYS A 102 -3.02 -53.61 -2.76
N ASP A 103 -2.38 -53.56 -3.91
CA ASP A 103 -1.23 -52.69 -4.17
C ASP A 103 -1.70 -51.36 -4.77
N VAL A 104 -1.83 -50.36 -3.89
CA VAL A 104 -2.43 -49.05 -4.19
C VAL A 104 -1.46 -47.88 -4.01
N GLU A 105 -0.18 -48.17 -3.75
CA GLU A 105 0.85 -47.15 -3.45
C GLU A 105 0.99 -46.15 -4.60
N LYS A 106 0.99 -46.64 -5.85
CA LYS A 106 1.04 -45.78 -7.04
C LYS A 106 -0.13 -44.79 -7.12
N CYS A 107 -1.34 -45.20 -6.73
CA CYS A 107 -2.51 -44.31 -6.74
C CYS A 107 -2.34 -43.16 -5.74
N TYR A 108 -1.75 -43.44 -4.57
CA TYR A 108 -1.43 -42.45 -3.55
C TYR A 108 -0.33 -41.49 -4.04
N ASP A 109 0.80 -42.02 -4.52
CA ASP A 109 1.94 -41.21 -4.97
C ASP A 109 1.55 -40.27 -6.12
N ASP A 110 0.74 -40.75 -7.08
CA ASP A 110 0.24 -39.93 -8.18
C ASP A 110 -0.66 -38.80 -7.67
N ALA A 111 -1.50 -39.06 -6.68
CA ALA A 111 -2.38 -38.05 -6.08
C ALA A 111 -1.60 -37.02 -5.27
N GLU A 112 -0.64 -37.46 -4.45
CA GLU A 112 0.24 -36.59 -3.67
C GLU A 112 1.03 -35.65 -4.58
N ASN A 113 1.67 -36.18 -5.62
CA ASN A 113 2.43 -35.39 -6.58
C ASN A 113 1.55 -34.35 -7.30
N LYS A 114 0.34 -34.72 -7.71
CA LYS A 114 -0.61 -33.78 -8.35
C LYS A 114 -1.05 -32.69 -7.39
N ILE A 115 -1.44 -33.04 -6.16
CA ILE A 115 -1.90 -32.08 -5.15
C ILE A 115 -0.78 -31.12 -4.78
N ASN A 116 0.44 -31.60 -4.56
CA ASN A 116 1.60 -30.75 -4.25
C ASN A 116 1.93 -29.79 -5.41
N LYS A 117 1.81 -30.25 -6.66
CA LYS A 117 1.99 -29.38 -7.83
C LYS A 117 0.92 -28.29 -7.91
N ILE A 118 -0.33 -28.65 -7.64
CA ILE A 118 -1.46 -27.71 -7.59
C ILE A 118 -1.23 -26.68 -6.47
N GLU A 119 -0.86 -27.11 -5.26
CA GLU A 119 -0.58 -26.21 -4.13
C GLU A 119 0.48 -25.17 -4.49
N ASN A 120 1.62 -25.60 -5.02
CA ASN A 120 2.72 -24.71 -5.39
C ASN A 120 2.30 -23.70 -6.47
N SER A 121 1.54 -24.13 -7.48
CA SER A 121 0.99 -23.23 -8.50
C SER A 121 0.06 -22.20 -7.88
N THR A 122 -0.85 -22.64 -7.02
CA THR A 122 -1.80 -21.75 -6.35
C THR A 122 -1.10 -20.75 -5.44
N ILE A 123 -0.08 -21.14 -4.68
CA ILE A 123 0.71 -20.22 -3.85
C ILE A 123 1.31 -19.09 -4.71
N SER A 124 1.88 -19.43 -5.87
CA SER A 124 2.41 -18.43 -6.80
C SER A 124 1.30 -17.48 -7.31
N GLU A 125 0.12 -18.00 -7.60
CA GLU A 125 -1.03 -17.18 -8.05
C GLU A 125 -1.59 -16.29 -6.92
N LEU A 126 -1.60 -16.77 -5.67
CA LEU A 126 -2.02 -15.97 -4.52
C LEU A 126 -1.07 -14.79 -4.29
N GLN A 127 0.24 -14.99 -4.49
CA GLN A 127 1.22 -13.89 -4.39
C GLN A 127 0.98 -12.82 -5.46
N GLN A 128 0.56 -13.22 -6.67
CA GLN A 128 0.22 -12.27 -7.74
C GLN A 128 -1.00 -11.41 -7.36
N CYS A 129 -1.99 -11.94 -6.64
CA CYS A 129 -3.13 -11.14 -6.16
C CYS A 129 -2.66 -9.93 -5.33
N SER A 130 -1.78 -10.16 -4.34
CA SER A 130 -1.26 -9.08 -3.50
C SER A 130 -0.42 -8.07 -4.30
N LYS A 131 0.38 -8.56 -5.26
CA LYS A 131 1.19 -7.69 -6.13
C LYS A 131 0.32 -6.78 -6.99
N ILE A 132 -0.67 -7.34 -7.70
CA ILE A 132 -1.58 -6.58 -8.56
C ILE A 132 -2.33 -5.51 -7.76
N SER A 133 -2.76 -5.85 -6.54
CA SER A 133 -3.42 -4.91 -5.64
C SER A 133 -2.51 -3.76 -5.20
N LEU A 134 -1.24 -4.03 -4.90
CA LEU A 134 -0.26 -2.98 -4.61
C LEU A 134 0.04 -2.11 -5.83
N ASP A 135 0.20 -2.70 -7.01
CA ASP A 135 0.46 -1.97 -8.26
C ASP A 135 -0.72 -1.04 -8.61
N TYR A 136 -1.96 -1.48 -8.35
CA TYR A 136 -3.16 -0.64 -8.50
C TYR A 136 -3.13 0.55 -7.56
N TYR A 137 -2.78 0.33 -6.28
CA TYR A 137 -2.63 1.42 -5.32
C TYR A 137 -1.56 2.41 -5.78
N ASP A 138 -0.38 1.94 -6.18
CA ASP A 138 0.72 2.76 -6.66
C ASP A 138 0.35 3.62 -7.88
N THR A 139 -0.51 3.13 -8.77
CA THR A 139 -1.02 3.93 -9.90
C THR A 139 -1.91 5.09 -9.43
N HIS A 140 -2.75 4.86 -8.40
CA HIS A 140 -3.61 5.92 -7.85
C HIS A 140 -2.79 6.98 -7.08
N LEU A 141 -1.61 6.59 -6.57
CA LEU A 141 -0.68 7.50 -5.89
C LEU A 141 -0.09 8.58 -6.81
N GLU A 142 -0.12 8.41 -8.14
CA GLU A 142 0.30 9.46 -9.07
C GLU A 142 -0.46 10.78 -8.84
N THR A 143 -1.74 10.70 -8.48
CA THR A 143 -2.57 11.88 -8.17
C THR A 143 -2.08 12.61 -6.92
N ILE A 144 -1.69 11.86 -5.88
CA ILE A 144 -1.15 12.42 -4.63
C ILE A 144 0.23 13.05 -4.88
N ASN A 145 1.09 12.37 -5.64
CA ASN A 145 2.40 12.90 -6.01
C ASN A 145 2.29 14.19 -6.83
N HIS A 146 1.31 14.28 -7.73
CA HIS A 146 1.06 15.50 -8.49
C HIS A 146 0.64 16.67 -7.57
N LEU A 147 -0.24 16.40 -6.61
CA LEU A 147 -0.68 17.40 -5.64
C LEU A 147 0.46 17.83 -4.70
N GLU A 148 1.32 16.90 -4.27
CA GLU A 148 2.53 17.21 -3.50
C GLU A 148 3.44 18.17 -4.27
N ASN A 149 3.69 17.88 -5.55
CA ASN A 149 4.51 18.72 -6.43
C ASN A 149 3.89 20.10 -6.64
N GLU A 150 2.57 20.19 -6.81
CA GLU A 150 1.83 21.47 -6.88
C GLU A 150 2.06 22.31 -5.62
N GLY A 151 1.97 21.70 -4.44
CA GLY A 151 2.27 22.36 -3.16
C GLY A 151 3.73 22.84 -3.06
N GLN A 152 4.70 22.01 -3.48
CA GLN A 152 6.11 22.42 -3.52
C GLN A 152 6.37 23.59 -4.46
N GLN A 153 5.71 23.62 -5.62
CA GLN A 153 5.82 24.73 -6.57
C GLN A 153 5.26 26.04 -5.99
N ILE A 154 4.14 25.97 -5.25
CA ILE A 154 3.58 27.13 -4.55
C ILE A 154 4.57 27.67 -3.51
N LEU A 155 5.21 26.80 -2.73
CA LEU A 155 6.23 27.19 -1.75
C LEU A 155 7.45 27.88 -2.40
N ILE A 156 7.91 27.37 -3.54
CA ILE A 156 9.00 28.00 -4.31
C ILE A 156 8.56 29.38 -4.81
N ALA A 157 7.32 29.49 -5.33
CA ALA A 157 6.79 30.76 -5.81
C ALA A 157 6.69 31.82 -4.70
N PHE A 158 6.29 31.44 -3.47
CA PHE A 158 6.26 32.36 -2.33
C PHE A 158 7.64 32.96 -1.99
N ARG A 159 8.73 32.18 -2.13
CA ARG A 159 10.10 32.68 -1.88
C ARG A 159 10.53 33.78 -2.83
N HIS A 160 9.97 33.84 -4.03
CA HIS A 160 10.38 34.75 -5.10
C HIS A 160 9.23 35.65 -5.57
N ILE A 161 8.14 35.74 -4.81
CA ILE A 161 6.89 36.38 -5.24
C ILE A 161 7.04 37.85 -5.61
N PHE A 162 7.97 38.56 -4.96
CA PHE A 162 8.21 39.98 -5.24
C PHE A 162 9.41 40.22 -6.15
N ALA A 163 10.16 39.19 -6.56
CA ALA A 163 11.31 39.37 -7.44
C ALA A 163 10.95 40.15 -8.74
N PRO A 164 9.81 39.88 -9.42
CA PRO A 164 9.42 40.63 -10.61
C PRO A 164 9.01 42.10 -10.34
N CYS A 165 8.69 42.43 -9.09
CA CYS A 165 8.26 43.77 -8.69
C CYS A 165 9.40 44.64 -8.15
N MET A 166 10.61 44.07 -8.01
CA MET A 166 11.80 44.78 -7.53
C MET A 166 12.55 45.52 -8.64
N ASP A 167 12.26 45.23 -9.91
CA ASP A 167 12.92 45.85 -11.07
C ASP A 167 12.42 47.27 -11.38
N THR A 168 11.40 47.76 -10.66
CA THR A 168 10.81 49.09 -10.83
C THR A 168 11.02 49.95 -9.57
N ILE A 169 11.76 51.06 -9.71
CA ILE A 169 11.80 52.13 -8.70
C ILE A 169 10.80 53.23 -9.12
N PRO A 170 9.83 53.61 -8.27
CA PRO A 170 9.54 53.09 -6.94
C PRO A 170 8.80 51.74 -6.98
N MET A 171 8.98 50.96 -5.92
CA MET A 171 8.35 49.65 -5.70
C MET A 171 6.84 49.72 -6.00
N ASP A 172 6.41 49.04 -7.05
CA ASP A 172 5.03 49.13 -7.53
C ASP A 172 4.11 48.25 -6.68
N ASN A 173 3.38 48.88 -5.75
CA ASN A 173 2.38 48.21 -4.91
C ASN A 173 1.33 47.46 -5.76
N SER A 174 1.02 47.95 -6.97
CA SER A 174 0.08 47.27 -7.87
C SER A 174 0.65 45.97 -8.43
N CYS A 175 1.96 45.92 -8.68
CA CYS A 175 2.67 44.69 -9.04
C CYS A 175 2.61 43.68 -7.89
N MET A 176 2.96 44.08 -6.66
CA MET A 176 2.92 43.19 -5.50
C MET A 176 1.53 42.59 -5.26
N TYR A 177 0.50 43.44 -5.33
CA TYR A 177 -0.88 43.01 -5.21
C TYR A 177 -1.25 41.97 -6.27
N ARG A 178 -0.85 42.20 -7.54
CA ARG A 178 -1.11 41.27 -8.64
C ARG A 178 -0.46 39.90 -8.40
N GLU A 179 0.82 39.88 -7.99
CA GLU A 179 1.53 38.62 -7.70
C GLU A 179 0.88 37.87 -6.51
N ILE A 180 0.46 38.59 -5.46
CA ILE A 180 -0.27 38.03 -4.32
C ILE A 180 -1.62 37.43 -4.75
N MET A 181 -2.37 38.11 -5.62
CA MET A 181 -3.65 37.60 -6.11
C MET A 181 -3.49 36.34 -6.97
N GLN A 182 -2.44 36.28 -7.80
CA GLN A 182 -2.14 35.10 -8.60
C GLN A 182 -1.78 33.89 -7.73
N ILE A 183 -0.91 34.07 -6.73
CA ILE A 183 -0.53 32.96 -5.85
C ILE A 183 -1.70 32.51 -4.98
N LYS A 184 -2.55 33.45 -4.53
CA LYS A 184 -3.75 33.15 -3.75
C LYS A 184 -4.70 32.24 -4.54
N ALA A 185 -4.94 32.53 -5.81
CA ALA A 185 -5.79 31.67 -6.65
C ALA A 185 -5.21 30.25 -6.80
N ARG A 186 -3.89 30.11 -6.92
CA ARG A 186 -3.22 28.80 -6.95
C ARG A 186 -3.35 28.06 -5.62
N MET A 187 -3.19 28.76 -4.51
CA MET A 187 -3.34 28.24 -3.15
C MET A 187 -4.76 27.74 -2.89
N ASP A 188 -5.78 28.53 -3.24
CA ASP A 188 -7.18 28.17 -3.08
C ASP A 188 -7.53 26.90 -3.88
N ASN A 189 -7.00 26.79 -5.10
CA ASN A 189 -7.16 25.59 -5.93
C ASN A 189 -6.46 24.36 -5.33
N PHE A 190 -5.21 24.52 -4.86
CA PHE A 190 -4.48 23.46 -4.18
C PHE A 190 -5.24 23.00 -2.93
N ASN A 191 -5.71 23.90 -2.09
CA ASN A 191 -6.45 23.59 -0.86
C ASN A 191 -7.76 22.86 -1.16
N LYS A 192 -8.47 23.25 -2.22
CA LYS A 192 -9.66 22.52 -2.68
C LYS A 192 -9.31 21.09 -3.06
N LYS A 193 -8.28 20.89 -3.90
CA LYS A 193 -7.82 19.54 -4.30
C LYS A 193 -7.35 18.72 -3.10
N PHE A 194 -6.63 19.34 -2.16
CA PHE A 194 -6.20 18.69 -0.92
C PHE A 194 -7.38 18.19 -0.10
N ASN A 195 -8.40 19.01 0.12
CA ASN A 195 -9.59 18.60 0.85
C ASN A 195 -10.35 17.46 0.14
N GLU A 196 -10.42 17.49 -1.20
CA GLU A 196 -11.00 16.39 -1.97
C GLU A 196 -10.19 15.10 -1.86
N ALA A 197 -8.86 15.19 -1.90
CA ALA A 197 -7.97 14.03 -1.75
C ALA A 197 -8.05 13.43 -0.33
N ASP A 198 -8.05 14.27 0.70
CA ASP A 198 -8.17 13.87 2.10
C ASP A 198 -9.48 13.10 2.36
N GLN A 199 -10.58 13.50 1.71
CA GLN A 199 -11.87 12.82 1.78
C GLN A 199 -11.94 11.52 0.97
N ARG A 200 -11.17 11.40 -0.12
CA ARG A 200 -11.19 10.26 -1.06
C ARG A 200 -10.32 9.06 -0.64
N ASN A 201 -9.79 9.06 0.58
CA ASN A 201 -8.96 8.01 1.16
C ASN A 201 -9.61 6.60 1.32
N ARG A 202 -10.61 6.27 0.50
CA ARG A 202 -11.30 4.98 0.33
C ARG A 202 -10.56 4.00 -0.61
N ASP A 203 -9.42 4.41 -1.17
CA ASP A 203 -8.67 3.56 -2.10
C ASP A 203 -8.12 2.31 -1.41
N THR A 204 -7.76 2.41 -0.12
CA THR A 204 -7.27 1.26 0.68
C THR A 204 -8.34 0.17 0.83
N ASP A 205 -9.60 0.52 1.08
CA ASP A 205 -10.69 -0.45 1.22
C ASP A 205 -10.98 -1.14 -0.12
N THR A 206 -10.90 -0.40 -1.22
CA THR A 206 -11.10 -0.93 -2.58
C THR A 206 -10.00 -1.91 -2.96
N VAL A 207 -8.74 -1.55 -2.66
CA VAL A 207 -7.57 -2.39 -2.92
C VAL A 207 -7.63 -3.68 -2.10
N THR A 208 -7.91 -3.58 -0.81
CA THR A 208 -7.99 -4.74 0.09
C THR A 208 -9.13 -5.67 -0.28
N SER A 209 -10.31 -5.12 -0.60
CA SER A 209 -11.46 -5.89 -1.08
C SER A 209 -11.14 -6.63 -2.38
N SER A 210 -10.50 -5.95 -3.33
CA SER A 210 -10.09 -6.57 -4.61
C SER A 210 -9.08 -7.70 -4.39
N CYS A 211 -8.09 -7.50 -3.51
CA CYS A 211 -7.14 -8.55 -3.14
C CYS A 211 -7.86 -9.76 -2.52
N TRP A 212 -8.78 -9.52 -1.59
CA TRP A 212 -9.54 -10.58 -0.93
C TRP A 212 -10.34 -11.43 -1.93
N ILE A 213 -11.05 -10.77 -2.84
CA ILE A 213 -11.83 -11.44 -3.89
C ILE A 213 -10.91 -12.29 -4.77
N CYS A 214 -9.75 -11.77 -5.16
CA CYS A 214 -8.76 -12.52 -5.94
C CYS A 214 -8.29 -13.77 -5.18
N LEU A 215 -7.86 -13.62 -3.93
CA LEU A 215 -7.39 -14.71 -3.08
C LEU A 215 -8.46 -15.80 -2.91
N GLN A 216 -9.69 -15.41 -2.59
CA GLN A 216 -10.83 -16.33 -2.44
C GLN A 216 -11.14 -17.09 -3.72
N LYS A 217 -11.15 -16.41 -4.86
CA LYS A 217 -11.37 -17.04 -6.17
C LYS A 217 -10.32 -18.12 -6.45
N LYS A 218 -9.05 -17.83 -6.18
CA LYS A 218 -7.95 -18.78 -6.38
C LYS A 218 -8.05 -19.99 -5.46
N VAL A 219 -8.33 -19.79 -4.18
CA VAL A 219 -8.51 -20.90 -3.23
C VAL A 219 -9.72 -21.76 -3.57
N ASN A 220 -10.87 -21.15 -3.88
CA ASN A 220 -12.08 -21.90 -4.24
C ASN A 220 -11.89 -22.75 -5.50
N SER A 221 -11.24 -22.19 -6.53
CA SER A 221 -10.87 -22.93 -7.73
C SER A 221 -9.96 -24.12 -7.40
N THR A 222 -8.95 -23.88 -6.56
CA THR A 222 -7.96 -24.90 -6.15
C THR A 222 -8.60 -26.03 -5.36
N SER A 223 -9.48 -25.70 -4.40
CA SER A 223 -10.19 -26.67 -3.56
C SER A 223 -11.05 -27.63 -4.39
N SER A 224 -11.71 -27.11 -5.44
CA SER A 224 -12.47 -27.93 -6.39
C SER A 224 -11.58 -28.94 -7.10
N VAL A 225 -10.44 -28.51 -7.63
CA VAL A 225 -9.50 -29.38 -8.34
C VAL A 225 -8.89 -30.44 -7.40
N ILE A 226 -8.49 -30.07 -6.18
CA ILE A 226 -7.98 -31.03 -5.18
C ILE A 226 -9.03 -32.09 -4.84
N THR A 227 -10.29 -31.67 -4.69
CA THR A 227 -11.40 -32.60 -4.42
C THR A 227 -11.59 -33.59 -5.56
N GLU A 228 -11.40 -33.16 -6.81
CA GLU A 228 -11.47 -34.04 -7.97
C GLU A 228 -10.30 -35.03 -8.02
N VAL A 229 -9.07 -34.57 -7.75
CA VAL A 229 -7.89 -35.46 -7.64
C VAL A 229 -8.10 -36.51 -6.55
N MET A 230 -8.67 -36.13 -5.41
CA MET A 230 -9.02 -37.05 -4.33
C MET A 230 -9.99 -38.14 -4.79
N LYS A 231 -11.07 -37.77 -5.49
CA LYS A 231 -12.05 -38.76 -6.02
C LYS A 231 -11.40 -39.72 -7.01
N GLN A 232 -10.58 -39.21 -7.92
CA GLN A 232 -9.85 -40.03 -8.89
C GLN A 232 -8.88 -40.99 -8.21
N SER A 233 -8.21 -40.54 -7.14
CA SER A 233 -7.33 -41.38 -6.34
C SER A 233 -8.09 -42.52 -5.67
N VAL A 234 -9.23 -42.24 -5.04
CA VAL A 234 -10.06 -43.28 -4.40
C VAL A 234 -10.56 -44.28 -5.44
N ALA A 235 -11.05 -43.82 -6.59
CA ALA A 235 -11.46 -44.71 -7.68
C ALA A 235 -10.31 -45.58 -8.20
N CYS A 236 -9.09 -45.04 -8.31
CA CYS A 236 -7.89 -45.81 -8.66
C CYS A 236 -7.63 -46.95 -7.66
N MET A 237 -7.77 -46.66 -6.36
CA MET A 237 -7.55 -47.65 -5.29
C MET A 237 -8.63 -48.74 -5.27
N GLU A 238 -9.89 -48.39 -5.56
CA GLU A 238 -11.01 -49.35 -5.60
C GLU A 238 -10.84 -50.39 -6.71
N VAL A 239 -10.33 -49.99 -7.88
CA VAL A 239 -10.15 -50.85 -9.07
C VAL A 239 -8.78 -51.55 -9.09
N ALA A 240 -7.88 -51.23 -8.15
CA ALA A 240 -6.60 -51.93 -8.05
C ALA A 240 -6.80 -53.41 -7.69
N ASP A 241 -6.24 -54.31 -8.51
CA ASP A 241 -6.33 -55.76 -8.30
C ASP A 241 -5.47 -56.23 -7.12
N ALA A 242 -5.93 -57.27 -6.43
CA ALA A 242 -5.19 -57.94 -5.36
C ALA A 242 -3.98 -58.78 -5.86
N ASP A 243 -3.75 -58.84 -7.18
CA ASP A 243 -2.93 -59.88 -7.81
C ASP A 243 -1.41 -59.59 -7.90
N SER A 244 -0.91 -58.45 -7.40
CA SER A 244 0.55 -58.17 -7.43
C SER A 244 1.35 -58.92 -6.35
N ILE A 245 0.69 -59.38 -5.27
CA ILE A 245 1.36 -60.12 -4.18
C ILE A 245 1.65 -61.57 -4.59
N LEU A 246 0.79 -62.19 -5.41
CA LEU A 246 0.98 -63.58 -5.86
C LEU A 246 2.14 -63.72 -6.87
N THR A 247 2.40 -62.72 -7.70
CA THR A 247 3.55 -62.76 -8.63
C THR A 247 4.89 -62.56 -7.92
N THR A 248 4.91 -61.78 -6.84
CA THR A 248 6.13 -61.56 -6.03
C THR A 248 6.42 -62.77 -5.13
N LYS A 249 5.39 -63.41 -4.56
CA LYS A 249 5.56 -64.66 -3.80
C LYS A 249 5.95 -65.83 -4.71
N ARG A 250 5.36 -65.95 -5.91
CA ARG A 250 5.73 -66.97 -6.91
C ARG A 250 7.15 -66.79 -7.48
N LYS A 251 7.64 -65.56 -7.62
CA LYS A 251 9.07 -65.31 -7.96
C LYS A 251 10.01 -65.66 -6.81
N ARG A 252 9.61 -65.43 -5.55
CA ARG A 252 10.41 -65.77 -4.37
C ARG A 252 10.44 -67.29 -4.13
N ASP A 253 9.31 -67.97 -4.30
CA ASP A 253 9.22 -69.43 -4.18
C ASP A 253 9.98 -70.14 -5.32
N ASN A 254 9.89 -69.66 -6.57
CA ASN A 254 10.72 -70.18 -7.67
C ASN A 254 12.22 -69.88 -7.53
N SER A 255 12.61 -68.88 -6.73
CA SER A 255 14.02 -68.63 -6.44
C SER A 255 14.58 -69.51 -5.33
N ILE A 256 13.72 -70.09 -4.47
CA ILE A 256 14.14 -71.01 -3.40
C ILE A 256 14.26 -72.44 -3.93
N THR A 257 13.46 -72.85 -4.93
CA THR A 257 13.60 -74.17 -5.58
C THR A 257 14.84 -74.30 -6.45
N LEU A 258 15.48 -73.19 -6.87
CA LEU A 258 16.71 -73.22 -7.68
C LEU A 258 18.01 -73.42 -6.87
N TRP A 259 17.94 -73.47 -5.54
CA TRP A 259 19.11 -73.70 -4.68
C TRP A 259 19.26 -75.12 -4.14
N PHE A 260 18.31 -76.03 -4.40
CA PHE A 260 18.35 -77.41 -3.87
C PHE A 260 18.75 -78.50 -4.88
N ASP A 261 18.95 -78.19 -6.17
CA ASP A 261 19.33 -79.17 -7.20
C ASP A 261 20.83 -79.14 -7.58
N ARG A 262 21.72 -78.73 -6.66
CA ARG A 262 23.16 -78.58 -6.96
C ARG A 262 24.11 -79.05 -5.86
N GLU A 263 23.77 -80.13 -5.16
CA GLU A 263 24.72 -80.90 -4.34
C GLU A 263 24.46 -82.39 -4.54
N ASP A 264 24.96 -82.94 -5.65
CA ASP A 264 25.27 -84.37 -5.81
C ASP A 264 26.01 -84.55 -7.14
N THR A 265 27.27 -84.13 -7.19
CA THR A 265 28.28 -84.67 -8.12
C THR A 265 29.67 -84.24 -7.69
N VAL A 266 30.52 -85.26 -7.52
CA VAL A 266 31.95 -85.29 -7.14
C VAL A 266 32.22 -85.43 -5.64
#